data_AF-A0A2C5YFW5-F1
#
_entry.id   AF-A0A2C5YFW5-F1
#
_cell.length_a   1.000
_cell.length_b   1.000
_cell.length_c   1.000
_cell.angle_alpha   90.00
_cell.angle_beta   90.00
_cell.angle_gamma   90.00
#
_symmetry.space_group_name_H-M   'P 1'
#
loop_
_entity.id
_entity.type
_entity.pdbx_description
1 polymer ?
#
loop_
_entity_poly.entity_id
_entity_poly.type
_entity_poly.pdbx_seq_one_letter_code
_entity_poly.pdbx_strand_id
1 'polypeptide(L)'
;MASPLARRLFSTSMRRLETSSAAHSQEQLKRDTKRNPELMILGAVMVAALGGAGFYLGRSPTMSTSENPVNIAKDGMPWEGNTEGKYKYHPGGDPSREPRHAPSALNTVIIPDVTLPKQEHDKFNKWGKDGYP
;
A
#
# COMPACT_ATOMS: atom_id res chain seq x y z
N MET A 1 -25.84 7.90 -24.87
CA MET A 1 -25.84 9.31 -24.44
C MET A 1 -27.10 9.56 -23.60
N ALA A 2 -27.01 9.42 -22.28
CA ALA A 2 -28.18 9.61 -21.39
C ALA A 2 -28.44 11.10 -21.14
N SER A 3 -29.70 11.55 -21.25
CA SER A 3 -30.05 12.96 -21.17
C SER A 3 -29.75 13.55 -19.78
N PRO A 4 -29.31 14.82 -19.69
CA PRO A 4 -29.05 15.49 -18.41
C PRO A 4 -30.31 15.68 -17.55
N LEU A 5 -31.48 15.60 -18.17
CA LEU A 5 -32.79 15.72 -17.51
C LEU A 5 -33.14 14.44 -16.73
N ALA A 6 -32.82 13.26 -17.28
CA ALA A 6 -33.01 11.98 -16.59
C ALA A 6 -32.13 11.88 -15.33
N ARG A 7 -30.86 12.31 -15.39
CA ARG A 7 -29.95 12.30 -14.22
C ARG A 7 -30.45 13.13 -13.04
N ARG A 8 -31.16 14.24 -13.30
CA ARG A 8 -31.66 15.13 -12.24
C ARG A 8 -32.92 14.60 -11.58
N LEU A 9 -33.84 13.99 -12.34
CA LEU A 9 -35.11 13.47 -11.82
C LEU A 9 -34.95 12.18 -10.99
N PHE A 10 -34.00 11.32 -11.36
CA PHE A 10 -33.68 10.13 -10.56
C PHE A 10 -32.89 10.47 -9.28
N SER A 11 -32.03 11.50 -9.33
CA SER A 11 -31.21 11.92 -8.18
C SER A 11 -32.02 12.57 -7.05
N THR A 12 -33.01 13.39 -7.37
CA THR A 12 -33.86 14.06 -6.36
C THR A 12 -34.82 13.08 -5.68
N SER A 13 -35.34 12.10 -6.42
CA SER A 13 -36.25 11.08 -5.87
C SER A 13 -35.52 10.08 -4.98
N MET A 14 -34.31 9.64 -5.34
CA MET A 14 -33.47 8.81 -4.48
C MET A 14 -33.05 9.54 -3.21
N ARG A 15 -32.57 10.79 -3.28
CA ARG A 15 -32.20 11.55 -2.07
C ARG A 15 -33.38 11.78 -1.14
N ARG A 16 -34.59 12.02 -1.69
CA ARG A 16 -35.79 12.22 -0.88
C ARG A 16 -36.28 10.92 -0.26
N LEU A 17 -36.21 9.79 -0.98
CA LEU A 17 -36.52 8.46 -0.46
C LEU A 17 -35.49 8.01 0.59
N GLU A 18 -34.20 8.23 0.36
CA GLU A 18 -33.14 8.00 1.33
C GLU A 18 -33.32 8.89 2.55
N THR A 19 -33.68 10.17 2.39
CA THR A 19 -33.90 11.07 3.53
C THR A 19 -35.16 10.68 4.31
N SER A 20 -36.26 10.29 3.66
CA SER A 20 -37.48 9.87 4.36
C SER A 20 -37.37 8.48 4.99
N SER A 21 -36.72 7.53 4.31
CA SER A 21 -36.43 6.19 4.85
C SER A 21 -35.33 6.23 5.92
N ALA A 22 -34.30 7.07 5.77
CA ALA A 22 -33.29 7.32 6.81
C ALA A 22 -33.92 8.02 8.01
N ALA A 23 -34.77 9.04 7.83
CA ALA A 23 -35.44 9.69 8.95
C ALA A 23 -36.36 8.71 9.71
N HIS A 24 -37.15 7.90 9.00
CA HIS A 24 -38.04 6.92 9.63
C HIS A 24 -37.29 5.77 10.30
N SER A 25 -36.24 5.26 9.65
CA SER A 25 -35.37 4.23 10.24
C SER A 25 -34.58 4.77 11.43
N GLN A 26 -34.08 6.01 11.39
CA GLN A 26 -33.40 6.65 12.53
C GLN A 26 -34.31 6.76 13.75
N GLU A 27 -35.60 7.03 13.55
CA GLU A 27 -36.57 7.16 14.64
C GLU A 27 -36.95 5.80 15.24
N GLN A 28 -37.06 4.76 14.40
CA GLN A 28 -37.21 3.37 14.84
C GLN A 28 -35.96 2.87 15.56
N LEU A 29 -34.77 3.10 15.01
CA LEU A 29 -33.48 2.76 15.60
C LEU A 29 -33.28 3.45 16.94
N LYS A 30 -33.70 4.72 17.10
CA LYS A 30 -33.67 5.43 18.39
C LYS A 30 -34.62 4.82 19.41
N ARG A 31 -35.82 4.37 19.00
CA ARG A 31 -36.73 3.62 19.89
C ARG A 31 -36.13 2.30 20.32
N ASP A 32 -35.56 1.55 19.39
CA ASP A 32 -34.99 0.22 19.65
C ASP A 32 -33.70 0.31 20.48
N THR A 33 -32.86 1.31 20.24
CA THR A 33 -31.63 1.57 21.03
C THR A 33 -31.98 1.96 22.47
N LYS A 34 -33.05 2.75 22.68
CA LYS A 34 -33.52 3.08 24.04
C LYS A 34 -34.12 1.88 24.76
N ARG A 35 -34.73 0.96 24.01
CA ARG A 35 -35.36 -0.26 24.55
C ARG A 35 -34.33 -1.33 24.91
N ASN A 36 -33.26 -1.45 24.13
CA ASN A 36 -32.24 -2.48 24.27
C ASN A 36 -30.84 -1.86 24.43
N PRO A 37 -30.34 -1.68 25.66
CA PRO A 37 -29.03 -1.06 25.91
C PRO A 37 -27.86 -1.87 25.32
N GLU A 38 -28.04 -3.18 25.10
CA GLU A 38 -27.06 -4.07 24.47
C GLU A 38 -26.70 -3.65 23.04
N LEU A 39 -27.63 -3.01 22.31
CA LEU A 39 -27.37 -2.49 20.96
C LEU A 39 -26.31 -1.38 20.97
N MET A 40 -26.21 -0.59 22.04
CA MET A 40 -25.15 0.42 22.16
C MET A 40 -23.77 -0.24 22.31
N ILE A 41 -23.69 -1.32 23.09
CA ILE A 41 -22.45 -2.07 23.30
C ILE A 41 -22.03 -2.74 21.98
N LEU A 42 -22.97 -3.42 21.30
CA LEU A 42 -22.72 -4.04 20.01
C LEU A 42 -22.28 -3.00 18.96
N GLY A 43 -22.97 -1.86 18.92
CA GLY A 43 -22.62 -0.74 18.03
C GLY A 43 -21.21 -0.19 18.29
N ALA A 44 -20.83 -0.03 19.56
CA ALA A 44 -19.49 0.40 19.93
C ALA A 44 -18.41 -0.59 19.46
N VAL A 45 -18.64 -1.90 19.63
CA VAL A 45 -17.71 -2.94 19.16
C VAL A 45 -17.58 -2.93 17.64
N MET A 46 -18.69 -2.78 16.90
CA MET A 46 -18.66 -2.72 15.45
C MET A 46 -17.91 -1.48 14.93
N VAL A 47 -18.14 -0.31 15.55
CA VAL A 47 -17.41 0.92 15.21
C VAL A 47 -15.93 0.77 15.52
N ALA A 48 -15.56 0.17 16.65
CA ALA A 48 -14.16 -0.09 17.00
C ALA A 48 -13.50 -1.07 16.00
N ALA A 49 -14.18 -2.14 15.61
CA ALA A 49 -13.67 -3.12 14.67
C ALA A 49 -13.48 -2.52 13.26
N LEU A 50 -14.49 -1.86 12.72
CA LEU A 50 -14.43 -1.25 11.38
C LEU A 50 -13.48 -0.05 11.35
N GLY A 51 -13.48 0.77 12.40
CA GLY A 51 -12.54 1.89 12.55
C GLY A 51 -11.10 1.42 12.67
N GLY A 52 -10.85 0.38 13.47
CA GLY A 52 -9.54 -0.24 13.60
C GLY A 52 -9.03 -0.85 12.29
N ALA A 53 -9.88 -1.59 11.59
CA ALA A 53 -9.56 -2.14 10.28
C ALA A 53 -9.28 -1.03 9.25
N GLY A 54 -10.10 0.02 9.21
CA GLY A 54 -9.89 1.18 8.34
C GLY A 54 -8.59 1.93 8.64
N PHE A 55 -8.27 2.12 9.92
CA PHE A 55 -7.01 2.73 10.35
C PHE A 55 -5.80 1.88 9.96
N TYR A 56 -5.88 0.57 10.17
CA TYR A 56 -4.82 -0.37 9.81
C TYR A 56 -4.55 -0.38 8.30
N LEU A 57 -5.60 -0.52 7.49
CA LEU A 57 -5.50 -0.52 6.02
C LEU A 57 -5.08 0.85 5.47
N GLY A 58 -5.45 1.94 6.14
CA GLY A 58 -4.97 3.29 5.80
C GLY A 58 -3.48 3.49 6.07
N ARG A 59 -2.95 2.90 7.16
CA ARG A 59 -1.53 2.97 7.50
C ARG A 59 -0.68 2.01 6.66
N SER A 60 -1.25 0.87 6.29
CA SER A 60 -0.60 -0.19 5.52
C SER A 60 -1.34 -0.36 4.19
N PRO A 61 -1.16 0.56 3.23
CA PRO A 61 -1.81 0.43 1.94
C PRO A 61 -1.38 -0.89 1.31
N THR A 62 -2.35 -1.73 0.97
CA THR A 62 -2.12 -2.96 0.22
C THR A 62 -1.70 -2.57 -1.20
N MET A 63 -0.41 -2.33 -1.38
CA MET A 63 0.16 -2.05 -2.70
C MET A 63 0.13 -3.33 -3.53
N SER A 64 -0.12 -3.19 -4.84
CA SER A 64 -0.16 -4.31 -5.78
C SER A 64 1.22 -5.00 -5.94
N THR A 65 2.29 -4.37 -5.46
CA THR A 65 3.65 -4.90 -5.49
C THR A 65 4.22 -4.96 -4.07
N SER A 66 4.93 -6.04 -3.76
CA SER A 66 5.66 -6.23 -2.51
C SER A 66 7.00 -5.50 -2.56
N GLU A 67 6.97 -4.20 -2.80
CA GLU A 67 8.16 -3.35 -2.80
C GLU A 67 8.13 -2.44 -1.58
N ASN A 68 9.21 -2.50 -0.79
CA ASN A 68 9.38 -1.58 0.33
C ASN A 68 9.94 -0.26 -0.23
N PRO A 69 9.33 0.91 0.05
CA PRO A 69 9.86 2.18 -0.44
C PRO A 69 11.28 2.38 0.08
N VAL A 70 12.22 2.47 -0.85
CA VAL A 70 13.64 2.67 -0.54
C VAL A 70 13.93 4.16 -0.49
N ASN A 71 14.35 4.66 0.68
CA ASN A 71 14.79 6.04 0.83
C ASN A 71 16.17 6.23 0.17
N ILE A 72 16.22 7.13 -0.80
CA ILE A 72 17.48 7.60 -1.41
C ILE A 72 18.23 8.41 -0.36
N ALA A 73 19.54 8.18 -0.22
CA ALA A 73 20.36 8.94 0.72
C ALA A 73 20.48 10.41 0.29
N LYS A 74 20.70 11.32 1.25
CA LYS A 74 21.03 12.72 0.94
C LYS A 74 22.32 12.78 0.12
N ASP A 75 22.32 13.51 -0.99
CA ASP A 75 23.40 13.53 -2.00
C ASP A 75 23.70 12.14 -2.61
N GLY A 76 22.75 11.20 -2.46
CA GLY A 76 22.83 9.85 -3.00
C GLY A 76 22.55 9.80 -4.50
N MET A 77 22.09 10.90 -5.10
CA MET A 77 21.87 10.98 -6.53
C MET A 77 23.19 11.29 -7.25
N PRO A 78 23.56 10.58 -8.33
CA PRO A 78 24.84 10.73 -9.00
C PRO A 78 25.11 12.13 -9.57
N TRP A 79 24.07 12.93 -9.79
CA TRP A 79 24.18 14.30 -10.29
C TRP A 79 24.25 15.36 -9.19
N GLU A 80 23.96 15.01 -7.93
CA GLU A 80 24.08 15.93 -6.78
C GLU A 80 25.47 15.82 -6.12
N GLY A 81 26.10 14.65 -6.19
CA GLY A 81 27.44 14.41 -5.66
C GLY A 81 28.46 14.07 -6.75
N ASN A 82 29.74 14.34 -6.51
CA ASN A 82 30.85 13.93 -7.39
C ASN A 82 31.16 12.43 -7.23
N THR A 83 30.16 11.58 -7.50
CA THR A 83 30.22 10.13 -7.23
C THR A 83 29.94 9.32 -8.49
N GLU A 84 30.58 8.15 -8.57
CA GLU A 84 30.51 7.25 -9.72
C GLU A 84 29.09 6.71 -9.94
N GLY A 85 28.34 7.33 -10.86
CA GLY A 85 27.26 6.79 -11.72
C GLY A 85 26.04 6.06 -11.10
N LYS A 86 26.13 5.52 -9.89
CA LYS A 86 25.11 4.72 -9.21
C LYS A 86 24.57 5.51 -8.03
N TYR A 87 23.25 5.52 -7.90
CA TYR A 87 22.61 6.14 -6.75
C TYR A 87 22.91 5.36 -5.46
N LYS A 88 22.87 6.06 -4.32
CA LYS A 88 23.01 5.49 -2.98
C LYS A 88 21.66 5.48 -2.26
N TYR A 89 21.40 4.42 -1.52
CA TYR A 89 20.14 4.26 -0.81
C TYR A 89 20.35 3.70 0.59
N HIS A 90 19.39 3.98 1.49
CA HIS A 90 19.36 3.40 2.82
C HIS A 90 18.72 2.01 2.80
N PRO A 91 19.44 0.93 3.16
CA PRO A 91 18.90 -0.42 3.13
C PRO A 91 17.67 -0.57 4.02
N GLY A 92 16.54 -0.99 3.44
CA GLY A 92 15.27 -1.11 4.15
C GLY A 92 14.59 0.22 4.51
N GLY A 93 15.03 1.33 3.91
CA GLY A 93 14.43 2.66 4.12
C GLY A 93 14.80 3.33 5.44
N ASP A 94 15.70 2.73 6.23
CA ASP A 94 16.13 3.22 7.54
C ASP A 94 17.29 4.24 7.41
N PRO A 95 17.05 5.54 7.69
CA PRO A 95 18.07 6.59 7.53
C PRO A 95 19.28 6.44 8.47
N SER A 96 19.17 5.62 9.53
CA SER A 96 20.27 5.39 10.47
C SER A 96 21.33 4.44 9.93
N ARG A 97 21.01 3.66 8.89
CA ARG A 97 21.94 2.70 8.27
C ARG A 97 22.80 3.39 7.23
N GLU A 98 24.04 2.92 7.09
CA GLU A 98 24.94 3.46 6.07
C GLU A 98 24.37 3.30 4.65
N PRO A 99 24.42 4.36 3.82
CA PRO A 99 23.99 4.30 2.43
C PRO A 99 24.78 3.26 1.62
N ARG A 100 24.08 2.38 0.90
CA ARG A 100 24.67 1.39 -0.01
C ARG A 100 24.45 1.79 -1.47
N HIS A 101 25.37 1.37 -2.34
CA HIS A 101 25.22 1.59 -3.78
C HIS A 101 24.12 0.69 -4.38
N ALA A 102 23.37 1.26 -5.32
CA ALA A 102 22.39 0.53 -6.10
C ALA A 102 23.00 -0.68 -6.84
N PRO A 103 22.25 -1.78 -6.99
CA PRO A 103 22.64 -2.84 -7.91
C PRO A 103 22.80 -2.28 -9.34
N SER A 104 23.66 -2.90 -10.15
CA SER A 104 23.89 -2.47 -11.53
C SER A 104 22.62 -2.55 -12.37
N ALA A 105 22.40 -1.57 -13.26
CA ALA A 105 21.25 -1.51 -14.17
C ALA A 105 21.17 -2.67 -15.18
N LEU A 106 22.25 -3.45 -15.34
CA LEU A 106 22.25 -4.63 -16.20
C LEU A 106 21.65 -5.82 -15.42
N ASN A 107 20.48 -6.28 -15.86
CA ASN A 107 19.90 -7.55 -15.42
C ASN A 107 20.78 -8.70 -15.94
N THR A 108 21.30 -9.53 -15.04
CA THR A 108 22.03 -10.76 -15.40
C THR A 108 21.16 -11.94 -15.00
N VAL A 109 20.63 -12.65 -15.99
CA VAL A 109 19.86 -13.89 -15.76
C VAL A 109 20.84 -15.04 -15.61
N ILE A 110 20.72 -15.78 -14.51
CA ILE A 110 21.51 -16.99 -14.24
C ILE A 110 20.82 -18.14 -14.96
N ILE A 111 21.53 -18.84 -15.83
CA ILE A 111 21.08 -20.10 -16.42
C ILE A 111 21.72 -21.22 -15.57
N PRO A 112 20.95 -21.98 -14.77
CA PRO A 112 21.48 -23.16 -14.11
C PRO A 112 21.82 -24.25 -15.15
N ASP A 113 22.75 -25.13 -14.81
CA ASP A 113 23.17 -26.31 -15.60
C ASP A 113 23.95 -26.02 -16.91
N VAL A 114 24.80 -24.99 -16.91
CA VAL A 114 25.82 -24.80 -17.95
C VAL A 114 27.18 -25.27 -17.44
N THR A 115 27.87 -26.13 -18.19
CA THR A 115 29.26 -26.55 -17.89
C THR A 115 30.23 -25.41 -18.19
N LEU A 116 30.19 -24.35 -17.38
CA LEU A 116 31.22 -23.31 -17.38
C LEU A 116 32.42 -23.80 -16.56
N PRO A 117 33.66 -23.44 -16.95
CA PRO A 117 34.80 -23.71 -16.08
C PRO A 117 34.64 -22.94 -14.75
N LYS A 118 35.27 -23.46 -13.69
CA LYS A 118 35.04 -23.00 -12.31
C LYS A 118 35.32 -21.50 -12.12
N GLN A 119 36.30 -20.97 -12.84
CA GLN A 119 36.72 -19.57 -12.73
C GLN A 119 35.64 -18.61 -13.24
N GLU A 120 34.99 -18.93 -14.35
CA GLU A 120 33.90 -18.17 -14.93
C GLU A 120 32.62 -18.35 -14.10
N HIS A 121 32.37 -19.56 -13.62
CA HIS A 121 31.26 -19.82 -12.71
C HIS A 121 31.35 -18.95 -11.45
N ASP A 122 32.47 -18.93 -10.74
CA ASP A 122 32.57 -18.15 -9.49
C ASP A 122 32.54 -16.64 -9.72
N LYS A 123 33.01 -16.18 -10.89
CA LYS A 123 32.99 -14.77 -11.32
C LYS A 123 31.57 -14.29 -11.64
N PHE A 124 30.78 -15.08 -12.36
CA PHE A 124 29.46 -14.67 -12.84
C PHE A 124 28.29 -15.18 -12.00
N ASN A 125 28.52 -16.18 -11.14
CA ASN A 125 27.50 -16.69 -10.23
C ASN A 125 27.24 -15.68 -9.11
N LYS A 126 25.97 -15.30 -8.96
CA LYS A 126 25.48 -14.42 -7.89
C LYS A 126 24.67 -15.17 -6.84
N TRP A 127 24.40 -16.46 -7.04
CA TRP A 127 23.67 -17.31 -6.09
C TRP A 127 24.46 -17.46 -4.79
N GLY A 128 23.83 -17.17 -3.65
CA GLY A 128 24.45 -17.23 -2.33
C GLY A 128 25.38 -16.06 -1.97
N LYS A 129 25.38 -14.97 -2.76
CA LYS A 129 26.10 -13.72 -2.42
C LYS A 129 25.14 -12.69 -1.83
N ASP A 130 25.61 -11.91 -0.86
CA ASP A 130 24.78 -10.90 -0.17
C ASP A 130 24.10 -9.94 -1.15
N GLY A 131 22.77 -9.85 -1.07
CA GLY A 131 21.95 -8.95 -1.88
C GLY A 131 21.27 -9.57 -3.11
N TYR A 132 21.35 -10.90 -3.29
CA TYR A 132 20.54 -11.66 -4.24
C TYR A 132 19.83 -12.81 -3.49
N PRO A 133 18.50 -12.99 -3.64
CA PRO A 133 17.79 -14.13 -3.06
C PRO A 133 18.18 -15.45 -3.71
#